data_AF-A0A843HJZ8-F1
#
_entry.id   AF-A0A843HJZ8-F1
#
_cell.length_a   1.000
_cell.length_b   1.000
_cell.length_c   1.000
_cell.angle_alpha   90.00
_cell.angle_beta   90.00
_cell.angle_gamma   90.00
#
_symmetry.space_group_name_H-M   'P 1'
#
loop_
_entity.id
_entity.type
_entity.pdbx_description
1 polymer ?
#
loop_
_entity_poly.entity_id
_entity_poly.type
_entity_poly.pdbx_seq_one_letter_code
_entity_poly.pdbx_strand_id
1 'polypeptide(L)'
;MNNNNNGQYSIYSFTPNQHAFNSGCDKGKQIIKRSIQKFGLTRSILVDKNDNIICGNKVFNEAIEQGIQKVIVVETTGEELVVVKRKDLNIDSQACSEIQFTDNLCCEQNLTWNIEEIKKVMNIFWGFDPRTWGATISWEEKLNIEDFFKEIEEDEKKKQKEEKSSQTELKQMSLFDLWD
;
A
#
# COMPACT_ATOMS: atom_id res chain seq x y z
N MET A 1 1.64 40.38 -7.65
CA MET A 1 2.34 39.70 -8.76
C MET A 1 1.63 38.38 -8.98
N ASN A 2 0.79 38.27 -10.02
CA ASN A 2 0.11 37.01 -10.37
C ASN A 2 0.95 36.31 -11.44
N ASN A 3 1.86 35.44 -11.01
CA ASN A 3 2.53 34.52 -11.91
C ASN A 3 1.60 33.33 -12.16
N ASN A 4 0.60 33.52 -13.03
CA ASN A 4 -0.20 32.43 -13.57
C ASN A 4 0.61 31.66 -14.62
N ASN A 5 1.65 30.94 -14.18
CA ASN A 5 2.19 29.83 -14.95
C ASN A 5 1.39 28.57 -14.60
N ASN A 6 0.09 28.57 -14.92
CA ASN A 6 -0.69 27.34 -14.89
C ASN A 6 -0.31 26.52 -16.13
N GLY A 7 0.88 25.91 -16.11
CA GLY A 7 1.14 24.76 -16.96
C GLY A 7 -0.01 23.77 -16.72
N GLN A 8 -0.83 23.50 -17.74
CA GLN A 8 -1.93 22.56 -17.58
C GLN A 8 -1.35 21.16 -17.41
N TYR A 9 -1.22 20.72 -16.17
CA TYR A 9 -0.84 19.35 -15.87
C TYR A 9 -1.98 18.42 -16.28
N SER A 10 -1.60 17.35 -16.97
CA SER A 10 -2.48 16.24 -17.27
C SER A 10 -2.51 15.30 -16.07
N ILE A 11 -3.64 14.64 -15.82
CA ILE A 11 -3.72 13.59 -14.81
C ILE A 11 -2.71 12.46 -15.10
N TYR A 12 -2.37 12.25 -16.38
CA TYR A 12 -1.40 11.25 -16.82
C TYR A 12 0.06 11.65 -16.57
N SER A 13 0.31 12.84 -16.01
CA SER A 13 1.66 13.27 -15.59
C SER A 13 2.10 12.64 -14.27
N PHE A 14 1.22 11.97 -13.53
CA PHE A 14 1.49 11.43 -12.20
C PHE A 14 1.53 9.91 -12.19
N THR A 15 2.41 9.34 -11.37
CA THR A 15 2.60 7.89 -11.24
C THR A 15 1.89 7.36 -9.99
N PRO A 16 0.93 6.41 -10.12
CA PRO A 16 0.31 5.77 -8.97
C PRO A 16 1.29 5.02 -8.08
N ASN A 17 1.10 5.13 -6.76
CA ASN A 17 1.91 4.37 -5.81
C ASN A 17 1.61 2.86 -5.89
N GLN A 18 2.55 2.07 -6.38
CA GLN A 18 2.41 0.60 -6.42
C GLN A 18 2.55 -0.04 -5.02
N HIS A 19 3.07 0.71 -4.05
CA HIS A 19 3.39 0.29 -2.69
C HIS A 19 2.48 0.96 -1.65
N ALA A 20 1.21 1.18 -1.98
CA ALA A 20 0.26 1.82 -1.07
C ALA A 20 -0.11 0.91 0.12
N PHE A 21 -0.08 1.46 1.33
CA PHE A 21 -0.46 0.74 2.57
C PHE A 21 -1.96 0.48 2.70
N ASN A 22 -2.78 1.20 1.95
CA ASN A 22 -4.18 0.86 1.80
C ASN A 22 -4.36 0.24 0.41
N SER A 23 -4.86 -0.99 0.32
CA SER A 23 -5.19 -1.65 -0.95
C SER A 23 -6.57 -1.25 -1.49
N GLY A 24 -7.45 -0.73 -0.65
CA GLY A 24 -8.83 -0.40 -1.00
C GLY A 24 -9.76 -1.62 -0.97
N CYS A 25 -11.02 -1.39 -1.32
CA CYS A 25 -11.99 -2.46 -1.56
C CYS A 25 -13.05 -2.00 -2.56
N ASP A 26 -13.82 -2.93 -3.13
CA ASP A 26 -14.85 -2.59 -4.12
C ASP A 26 -15.94 -1.68 -3.57
N LYS A 27 -16.34 -1.89 -2.31
CA LYS A 27 -17.32 -1.04 -1.62
C LYS A 27 -16.82 0.40 -1.51
N GLY A 28 -15.57 0.56 -1.08
CA GLY A 28 -14.90 1.86 -1.01
C GLY A 28 -14.80 2.54 -2.37
N LYS A 29 -14.40 1.78 -3.40
CA LYS A 29 -14.36 2.28 -4.78
C LYS A 29 -15.72 2.80 -5.25
N GLN A 30 -16.81 2.07 -4.99
CA GLN A 30 -18.16 2.51 -5.36
C GLN A 30 -18.58 3.81 -4.66
N ILE A 31 -18.20 3.99 -3.39
CA ILE A 31 -18.47 5.24 -2.65
C ILE A 31 -17.71 6.41 -3.30
N ILE A 32 -16.42 6.24 -3.59
CA ILE A 32 -15.60 7.26 -4.26
C ILE A 32 -16.20 7.62 -5.62
N LYS A 33 -16.51 6.61 -6.43
CA LYS A 33 -17.16 6.79 -7.74
C LYS A 33 -18.39 7.65 -7.66
N ARG A 34 -19.34 7.27 -6.79
CA ARG A 34 -20.60 7.99 -6.60
C ARG A 34 -20.37 9.41 -6.09
N SER A 35 -19.43 9.60 -5.18
CA SER A 35 -19.07 10.92 -4.64
C SER A 35 -18.54 11.83 -5.75
N ILE A 36 -17.60 11.36 -6.57
CA ILE A 36 -17.03 12.16 -7.67
C ILE A 36 -18.10 12.46 -8.72
N GLN A 37 -18.94 11.49 -9.07
CA GLN A 37 -20.04 11.70 -10.03
C GLN A 37 -21.04 12.76 -9.56
N LYS A 38 -21.34 12.80 -8.26
CA LYS A 38 -22.37 13.69 -7.70
C LYS A 38 -21.80 15.08 -7.33
N PHE A 39 -20.57 15.14 -6.82
CA PHE A 39 -20.03 16.35 -6.19
C PHE A 39 -18.75 16.88 -6.85
N GLY A 40 -18.18 16.12 -7.80
CA GLY A 40 -16.84 16.34 -8.31
C GLY A 40 -15.76 15.96 -7.30
N LEU A 41 -14.53 16.42 -7.54
CA LEU A 41 -13.40 16.16 -6.65
C LEU A 41 -13.52 17.01 -5.37
N THR A 42 -13.68 16.35 -4.23
CA THR A 42 -13.78 16.97 -2.90
C THR A 42 -12.46 16.89 -2.11
N ARG A 43 -11.59 15.93 -2.48
CA ARG A 43 -10.28 15.71 -1.85
C ARG A 43 -9.17 15.79 -2.90
N SER A 44 -8.07 16.45 -2.54
CA SER A 44 -6.84 16.44 -3.32
C SER A 44 -6.05 15.15 -3.10
N ILE A 45 -5.02 14.97 -3.93
CA ILE A 45 -3.99 13.94 -3.75
C ILE A 45 -2.67 14.61 -3.33
N LEU A 46 -1.75 13.80 -2.80
CA LEU A 46 -0.39 14.24 -2.44
C LEU A 46 0.61 13.50 -3.33
N VAL A 47 1.57 14.23 -3.90
CA VAL A 47 2.65 13.68 -4.73
C VAL A 47 4.01 14.08 -4.17
N ASP A 48 5.04 13.31 -4.48
CA ASP A 48 6.43 13.66 -4.19
C ASP A 48 7.00 14.63 -5.24
N LYS A 49 8.24 15.07 -5.03
CA LYS A 49 8.99 15.95 -5.95
C LYS A 49 9.23 15.39 -7.36
N ASN A 50 8.92 14.10 -7.58
CA ASN A 50 9.12 13.38 -8.83
C ASN A 50 7.76 12.92 -9.41
N ASP A 51 6.65 13.56 -9.00
CA ASP A 51 5.29 13.28 -9.48
C ASP A 51 4.75 11.87 -9.14
N ASN A 52 5.34 11.19 -8.15
CA ASN A 52 4.82 9.93 -7.63
C ASN A 52 3.78 10.20 -6.55
N ILE A 53 2.62 9.56 -6.63
CA ILE A 53 1.58 9.72 -5.63
C ILE A 53 2.04 9.15 -4.29
N ILE A 54 1.90 9.91 -3.21
CA ILE A 54 2.12 9.46 -1.82
C ILE A 54 0.77 9.02 -1.24
N CYS A 55 -0.27 9.86 -1.40
CA CYS A 55 -1.62 9.62 -0.86
C CYS A 55 -2.69 9.98 -1.88
N GLY A 56 -3.78 9.22 -1.90
CA GLY A 56 -4.94 9.49 -2.77
C GLY A 56 -5.05 8.62 -4.02
N ASN A 57 -4.31 7.50 -4.12
CA ASN A 57 -4.37 6.57 -5.26
C ASN A 57 -5.79 6.25 -5.77
N LYS A 58 -6.74 5.99 -4.86
CA LYS A 58 -8.10 5.59 -5.27
C LYS A 58 -8.88 6.75 -5.90
N VAL A 59 -8.71 7.96 -5.36
CA VAL A 59 -9.31 9.17 -5.94
C VAL A 59 -8.70 9.42 -7.31
N PHE A 60 -7.38 9.26 -7.45
CA PHE A 60 -6.68 9.39 -8.73
C PHE A 60 -7.18 8.39 -9.79
N ASN A 61 -7.22 7.10 -9.45
CA ASN A 61 -7.69 6.06 -10.36
C ASN A 61 -9.14 6.30 -10.80
N GLU A 62 -10.03 6.63 -9.86
CA GLU A 62 -11.42 6.91 -10.18
C GLU A 62 -11.58 8.21 -11.01
N ALA A 63 -10.76 9.23 -10.77
CA ALA A 63 -10.75 10.44 -11.58
C ALA A 63 -10.39 10.14 -13.05
N ILE A 64 -9.44 9.25 -13.29
CA ILE A 64 -9.13 8.73 -14.64
C ILE A 64 -10.33 7.98 -15.22
N GLU A 65 -10.93 7.06 -14.46
CA GLU A 65 -12.12 6.29 -14.91
C GLU A 65 -13.31 7.19 -15.27
N GLN A 66 -13.41 8.37 -14.65
CA GLN A 66 -14.44 9.37 -14.95
C GLN A 66 -14.02 10.40 -16.00
N GLY A 67 -12.84 10.25 -16.62
CA GLY A 67 -12.38 11.10 -17.71
C GLY A 67 -11.91 12.50 -17.28
N ILE A 68 -11.59 12.70 -16.00
CA ILE A 68 -11.01 13.95 -15.50
C ILE A 68 -9.55 14.01 -15.92
N GLN A 69 -9.19 15.01 -16.75
CA GLN A 69 -7.84 15.12 -17.30
C GLN A 69 -7.04 16.30 -16.76
N LYS A 70 -7.71 17.39 -16.36
CA LYS A 70 -7.06 18.63 -15.94
C LYS A 70 -6.73 18.59 -14.46
N VAL A 71 -5.48 18.91 -14.12
CA VAL A 71 -5.01 18.95 -12.74
C VAL A 71 -4.50 20.35 -12.41
N ILE A 72 -4.73 20.78 -11.16
CA ILE A 72 -4.11 21.97 -10.58
C ILE A 72 -3.04 21.47 -9.62
N VAL A 73 -1.78 21.86 -9.85
CA VAL A 73 -0.65 21.52 -8.98
C VAL A 73 -0.32 22.74 -8.13
N VAL A 74 -0.12 22.49 -6.84
CA VAL A 74 0.39 23.48 -5.88
C VAL A 74 1.67 22.89 -5.30
N GLU A 75 2.81 23.40 -5.74
CA GLU A 75 4.10 23.05 -5.15
C GLU A 75 4.23 23.69 -3.77
N THR A 76 4.60 22.90 -2.76
CA THR A 76 4.74 23.35 -1.38
C THR A 76 5.75 22.47 -0.64
N THR A 77 6.37 23.01 0.40
CA THR A 77 7.22 22.28 1.34
C THR A 77 6.44 21.65 2.49
N GLY A 78 5.13 21.92 2.59
CA GLY A 78 4.28 21.46 3.68
C GLY A 78 4.29 22.35 4.93
N GLU A 79 4.98 23.49 4.87
CA GLU A 79 5.00 24.49 5.96
C GLU A 79 3.72 25.36 5.99
N GLU A 80 3.00 25.42 4.87
CA GLU A 80 1.75 26.17 4.72
C GLU A 80 0.56 25.24 4.49
N LEU A 81 -0.60 25.60 5.04
CA LEU A 81 -1.84 24.87 4.79
C LEU A 81 -2.40 25.21 3.40
N VAL A 82 -2.50 24.21 2.53
CA VAL A 82 -3.19 24.34 1.24
C VAL A 82 -4.70 24.25 1.45
N VAL A 83 -5.41 25.35 1.15
CA VAL A 83 -6.88 25.42 1.27
C VAL A 83 -7.54 25.34 -0.11
N VAL A 84 -8.39 24.34 -0.31
CA VAL A 84 -9.21 24.20 -1.54
C VAL A 84 -10.58 24.83 -1.32
N LYS A 85 -10.84 25.96 -2.00
CA LYS A 85 -12.12 26.67 -1.93
C LYS A 85 -13.00 26.34 -3.14
N ARG A 86 -14.12 25.64 -2.92
CA ARG A 86 -15.18 25.44 -3.91
C ARG A 86 -16.11 26.65 -3.93
N LYS A 87 -16.19 27.33 -5.07
CA LYS A 87 -17.01 28.55 -5.24
C LYS A 87 -18.50 28.25 -5.46
N ASP A 88 -18.81 27.00 -5.76
CA ASP A 88 -20.12 26.46 -6.10
C ASP A 88 -20.80 25.73 -4.93
N LEU A 89 -20.16 25.68 -3.76
CA LEU A 89 -20.68 25.00 -2.57
C LEU A 89 -21.03 25.99 -1.46
N ASN A 90 -22.07 25.65 -0.69
CA ASN A 90 -22.48 26.35 0.53
C ASN A 90 -22.65 25.32 1.66
N ILE A 91 -22.04 25.58 2.82
CA ILE A 91 -22.01 24.66 3.96
C ILE A 91 -23.41 24.26 4.45
N ASP A 92 -24.40 25.14 4.32
CA ASP A 92 -25.78 24.89 4.76
C ASP A 92 -26.60 24.07 3.74
N SER A 93 -26.01 23.69 2.61
CA SER A 93 -26.69 22.87 1.60
C SER A 93 -26.66 21.38 1.95
N GLN A 94 -27.71 20.66 1.53
CA GLN A 94 -27.74 19.19 1.60
C GLN A 94 -26.50 18.56 0.95
N ALA A 95 -26.02 19.12 -0.16
CA ALA A 95 -24.83 18.63 -0.85
C ALA A 95 -23.57 18.66 0.05
N CYS A 96 -23.37 19.72 0.83
CA CYS A 96 -22.24 19.79 1.75
C CYS A 96 -22.36 18.83 2.93
N SER A 97 -23.58 18.57 3.42
CA SER A 97 -23.82 17.53 4.44
C SER A 97 -23.50 16.13 3.89
N GLU A 98 -23.91 15.84 2.66
CA GLU A 98 -23.61 14.56 2.02
C GLU A 98 -22.11 14.40 1.71
N ILE A 99 -21.43 15.46 1.26
CA ILE A 99 -19.97 15.43 1.06
C ILE A 99 -19.26 15.07 2.36
N GLN A 100 -19.57 15.75 3.47
CA GLN A 100 -18.99 15.45 4.79
C GLN A 100 -19.21 14.00 5.21
N PHE A 101 -20.43 13.49 5.02
CA PHE A 101 -20.76 12.11 5.34
C PHE A 101 -19.97 11.11 4.47
N THR A 102 -19.94 11.33 3.16
CA THR A 102 -19.27 10.43 2.21
C THR A 102 -17.75 10.45 2.34
N ASP A 103 -17.14 11.58 2.73
CA ASP A 103 -15.70 11.66 3.00
C ASP A 103 -15.30 10.72 4.13
N ASN A 104 -16.00 10.82 5.27
CA ASN A 104 -15.75 9.96 6.44
C ASN A 104 -16.11 8.49 6.15
N LEU A 105 -17.25 8.24 5.49
CA LEU A 105 -17.67 6.88 5.14
C LEU A 105 -16.68 6.23 4.18
N CYS A 106 -16.14 6.98 3.22
CA CYS A 106 -15.09 6.48 2.34
C CYS A 106 -13.84 6.10 3.13
N CYS A 107 -13.38 6.95 4.07
CA CYS A 107 -12.23 6.64 4.91
C CYS A 107 -12.43 5.34 5.71
N GLU A 108 -13.62 5.13 6.29
CA GLU A 108 -13.94 3.93 7.06
C GLU A 108 -14.03 2.68 6.16
N GLN A 109 -14.80 2.76 5.07
CA GLN A 109 -15.17 1.58 4.29
C GLN A 109 -14.11 1.20 3.25
N ASN A 110 -13.26 2.13 2.82
CA ASN A 110 -12.22 1.91 1.81
C ASN A 110 -10.87 1.52 2.42
N LEU A 111 -10.77 1.38 3.75
CA LEU A 111 -9.51 1.02 4.39
C LEU A 111 -9.36 -0.51 4.44
N THR A 112 -8.48 -1.02 3.58
CA THR A 112 -7.97 -2.38 3.68
C THR A 112 -6.46 -2.29 3.81
N TRP A 113 -5.90 -2.67 4.96
CA TRP A 113 -4.46 -2.60 5.18
C TRP A 113 -3.72 -3.61 4.31
N ASN A 114 -2.73 -3.13 3.57
CA ASN A 114 -1.75 -3.96 2.88
C ASN A 114 -0.62 -4.30 3.87
N ILE A 115 -0.86 -5.33 4.68
CA ILE A 115 0.05 -5.74 5.76
C ILE A 115 1.43 -6.11 5.22
N GLU A 116 1.50 -6.80 4.08
CA GLU A 116 2.76 -7.19 3.46
C GLU A 116 3.60 -5.98 3.08
N GLU A 117 2.99 -4.96 2.49
CA GLU A 117 3.74 -3.75 2.12
C GLU A 117 4.20 -2.95 3.35
N ILE A 118 3.37 -2.89 4.39
CA ILE A 118 3.76 -2.25 5.64
C ILE A 118 4.94 -3.02 6.28
N LYS A 119 4.89 -4.36 6.34
CA LYS A 119 5.98 -5.20 6.85
C LYS A 119 7.28 -5.01 6.07
N LYS A 120 7.22 -4.94 4.74
CA LYS A 120 8.40 -4.62 3.90
C LYS A 120 9.01 -3.28 4.30
N VAL A 121 8.20 -2.23 4.44
CA VAL A 121 8.69 -0.90 4.84
C VAL A 121 9.26 -0.92 6.25
N MET A 122 8.64 -1.60 7.21
CA MET A 122 9.18 -1.77 8.56
C MET A 122 10.57 -2.43 8.56
N ASN A 123 10.79 -3.42 7.68
CA ASN A 123 12.08 -4.08 7.54
C ASN A 123 13.15 -3.18 6.87
N ILE A 124 12.74 -2.27 5.99
CA ILE A 124 13.65 -1.32 5.31
C ILE A 124 14.00 -0.14 6.23
N PHE A 125 13.02 0.37 6.97
CA PHE A 125 13.15 1.57 7.79
C PHE A 125 13.05 1.21 9.27
N TRP A 126 14.20 1.00 9.90
CA TRP A 126 14.30 0.55 11.30
C TRP A 126 13.58 1.44 12.34
N GLY A 127 13.31 2.71 12.01
CA GLY A 127 12.55 3.64 12.86
C GLY A 127 11.06 3.75 12.54
N PHE A 128 10.55 3.02 11.54
CA PHE A 128 9.14 3.04 11.17
C PHE A 128 8.38 1.96 11.94
N ASP A 129 7.68 2.36 12.99
CA ASP A 129 6.75 1.52 13.73
C ASP A 129 5.35 2.13 13.67
N PRO A 130 4.40 1.54 12.92
CA PRO A 130 3.04 2.06 12.82
C PRO A 130 2.33 2.25 14.17
N ARG A 131 2.74 1.51 15.21
CA ARG A 131 2.16 1.63 16.56
C ARG A 131 2.48 2.97 17.22
N THR A 132 3.56 3.65 16.84
CA THR A 132 3.89 5.00 17.34
C THR A 132 2.86 6.04 16.89
N TRP A 133 2.11 5.74 15.84
CA TRP A 133 1.00 6.55 15.33
C TRP A 133 -0.37 6.08 15.87
N GLY A 134 -0.39 5.17 16.85
CA GLY A 134 -1.61 4.63 17.44
C GLY A 134 -2.30 3.53 16.62
N ALA A 135 -1.64 2.97 15.60
CA ALA A 135 -2.23 1.92 14.78
C ALA A 135 -2.40 0.61 15.56
N THR A 136 -3.63 0.12 15.69
CA THR A 136 -3.98 -1.19 16.26
C THR A 136 -4.22 -2.21 15.15
N ILE A 137 -3.24 -2.38 14.27
CA ILE A 137 -3.31 -3.35 13.18
C ILE A 137 -2.98 -4.72 13.75
N SER A 138 -3.81 -5.74 13.49
CA SER A 138 -3.42 -7.11 13.78
C SER A 138 -2.30 -7.50 12.82
N TRP A 139 -1.10 -7.66 13.36
CA TRP A 139 0.10 -7.98 12.58
C TRP A 139 0.25 -9.46 12.31
N GLU A 140 -0.72 -10.28 12.77
CA GLU A 140 -0.66 -11.74 12.83
C GLU A 140 0.26 -12.29 11.77
N GLU A 141 1.49 -12.57 12.21
CA GLU A 141 2.29 -13.58 11.55
C GLU A 141 1.45 -14.83 11.76
N LYS A 142 0.67 -15.20 10.74
CA LYS A 142 0.51 -16.63 10.52
C LYS A 142 1.92 -17.13 10.27
N LEU A 143 2.62 -17.45 11.35
CA LEU A 143 3.57 -18.56 11.33
C LEU A 143 2.75 -19.67 10.71
N ASN A 144 3.01 -19.95 9.45
CA ASN A 144 2.47 -21.14 8.85
C ASN A 144 3.23 -22.28 9.53
N ILE A 145 2.70 -22.70 10.66
CA ILE A 145 3.28 -23.73 11.50
C ILE A 145 3.48 -25.00 10.67
N GLU A 146 2.61 -25.26 9.68
CA GLU A 146 2.83 -26.34 8.71
C GLU A 146 4.08 -26.11 7.85
N ASP A 147 4.37 -24.89 7.38
CA ASP A 147 5.57 -24.63 6.57
C ASP A 147 6.84 -24.70 7.43
N PHE A 148 6.79 -24.21 8.67
CA PHE A 148 7.90 -24.33 9.62
C PHE A 148 8.20 -25.80 9.98
N PHE A 149 7.17 -26.62 10.20
CA PHE A 149 7.36 -28.05 10.44
C PHE A 149 7.85 -28.80 9.19
N LYS A 150 7.41 -28.40 7.99
CA LYS A 150 7.93 -28.97 6.73
C LYS A 150 9.42 -28.69 6.54
N GLU A 151 9.89 -27.47 6.81
CA GLU A 151 11.32 -27.15 6.74
C GLU A 151 12.14 -28.01 7.71
N ILE A 152 11.67 -28.18 8.95
CA ILE A 152 12.33 -29.04 9.95
C ILE A 152 12.37 -30.49 9.46
N GLU A 153 11.26 -31.03 8.95
CA GLU A 153 11.23 -32.40 8.43
C GLU A 153 12.17 -32.59 7.23
N GLU A 154 12.26 -31.61 6.34
CA GLU A 154 13.15 -31.67 5.18
C GLU A 154 14.62 -31.67 5.59
N ASP A 155 14.99 -30.87 6.58
CA ASP A 155 16.35 -30.81 7.10
C ASP A 155 16.73 -32.07 7.89
N GLU A 156 15.80 -32.67 8.63
CA GLU A 156 16.02 -33.99 9.25
C GLU A 156 16.21 -35.10 8.21
N LYS A 157 15.40 -35.10 7.13
CA LYS A 157 15.55 -36.05 6.03
C LYS A 157 16.89 -35.92 5.31
N LYS A 158 17.40 -34.68 5.13
CA LYS A 158 18.75 -34.45 4.58
C LYS A 158 19.85 -35.01 5.47
N LYS A 159 19.83 -34.71 6.78
CA LYS A 159 20.81 -35.22 7.74
C LYS A 159 20.86 -36.75 7.78
N GLN A 160 19.70 -37.40 7.82
CA GLN A 160 19.63 -38.87 7.81
C GLN A 160 20.17 -39.48 6.51
N LYS A 161 20.04 -38.77 5.37
CA LYS A 161 20.56 -39.22 4.09
C LYS A 161 22.10 -39.08 4.03
N GLU A 162 22.64 -38.00 4.58
CA GLU A 162 24.09 -37.77 4.68
C GLU A 162 24.78 -38.77 5.62
N GLU A 163 24.16 -39.07 6.77
CA GLU A 163 24.67 -40.09 7.70
C GLU A 163 24.66 -41.49 7.07
N LYS A 164 23.60 -41.85 6.35
CA LYS A 164 23.52 -43.13 5.63
C LYS A 164 24.56 -43.23 4.51
N SER A 165 24.81 -42.14 3.78
CA SER A 165 25.85 -42.11 2.75
C SER A 165 27.22 -42.33 3.38
N SER A 166 27.53 -41.58 4.44
CA SER A 166 28.79 -41.68 5.18
C SER A 166 29.02 -43.07 5.78
N GLN A 167 27.99 -43.70 6.36
CA GLN A 167 28.08 -45.07 6.86
C GLN A 167 28.25 -46.12 5.76
N THR A 168 27.69 -45.87 4.57
CA THR A 168 27.84 -46.76 3.41
C THR A 168 29.26 -46.69 2.86
N GLU A 169 29.81 -45.48 2.74
CA GLU A 169 31.21 -45.24 2.33
C GLU A 169 32.20 -45.88 3.31
N LEU A 170 32.00 -45.71 4.62
CA LEU A 170 32.83 -46.35 5.66
C LEU A 170 32.78 -47.88 5.59
N LYS A 171 31.59 -48.46 5.36
CA LYS A 171 31.45 -49.91 5.17
C LYS A 171 32.15 -50.40 3.92
N GLN A 172 32.03 -49.67 2.80
CA GLN A 172 32.72 -50.01 1.56
C GLN A 172 34.24 -49.94 1.72
N MET A 173 34.77 -48.90 2.36
CA MET A 173 36.20 -48.80 2.68
C MET A 173 36.66 -49.96 3.56
N SER A 174 35.93 -50.28 4.63
CA SER A 174 36.30 -51.40 5.51
C SER A 174 36.24 -52.78 4.84
N LEU A 175 35.37 -52.95 3.83
CA LEU A 175 35.29 -54.17 3.03
C LEU A 175 36.45 -54.30 2.04
N PHE A 176 36.94 -53.18 1.51
CA PHE A 176 38.15 -53.14 0.69
C PHE A 176 39.41 -53.47 1.51
N ASP A 177 39.50 -52.96 2.75
CA ASP A 177 40.63 -53.23 3.67
C ASP A 177 40.70 -54.70 4.16
N LEU A 178 39.66 -55.51 3.93
CA LEU A 178 39.59 -56.93 4.33
C LEU A 178 40.07 -57.91 3.24
N TRP A 179 40.39 -57.40 2.03
CA TRP A 179 40.78 -58.21 0.87
C TRP A 179 42.27 -58.06 0.47
N ASP A 180 43.07 -57.32 1.25
CA ASP A 180 44.54 -57.25 1.20
C ASP A 180 45.18 -58.08 2.33
#